data_AF-A0A537MWP4-F1
#
_entry.id   AF-A0A537MWP4-F1
#
_cell.length_a   1.000
_cell.length_b   1.000
_cell.length_c   1.000
_cell.angle_alpha   90.00
_cell.angle_beta   90.00
_cell.angle_gamma   90.00
#
_symmetry.space_group_name_H-M   'P 1'
#
loop_
_entity.id
_entity.type
_entity.pdbx_description
1 polymer ?
#
loop_
_entity_poly.entity_id
_entity_poly.type
_entity_poly.pdbx_seq_one_letter_code
_entity_poly.pdbx_strand_id
1 'polypeptide(L)'
;QVLAEAGEELGGTWRSAVRREEAARQALTADYLFKRDEHYLVADGKIQIVDEYTGRIMADRSWNEGLHQLIEFKEGCQVTGRKHPVARISYQRFFRRYRKLAGMTGTAREVAGEMWSVYRLPSAPA
;
A
#
# COMPACT_ATOMS: atom_id res chain seq x y z
N GLN A 1 -18.25 -21.27 15.14
CA GLN A 1 -18.18 -21.67 16.57
C GLN A 1 -16.74 -21.60 17.07
N VAL A 2 -15.79 -22.35 16.52
CA VAL A 2 -14.37 -22.35 16.95
C VAL A 2 -13.74 -20.95 17.07
N LEU A 3 -13.85 -20.11 16.03
CA LEU A 3 -13.31 -18.74 16.10
C LEU A 3 -14.01 -17.90 17.18
N ALA A 4 -15.32 -18.08 17.38
CA ALA A 4 -16.05 -17.31 18.38
C ALA A 4 -15.58 -17.64 19.80
N GLU A 5 -15.38 -18.92 20.10
CA GLU A 5 -14.85 -19.40 21.40
C GLU A 5 -13.45 -18.84 21.65
N ALA A 6 -12.53 -18.99 20.69
CA ALA A 6 -11.18 -18.42 20.80
C ALA A 6 -11.18 -16.89 20.92
N GLY A 7 -12.15 -16.22 20.28
CA GLY A 7 -12.27 -14.76 20.31
C GLY A 7 -12.71 -14.19 21.66
N GLU A 8 -13.46 -14.97 22.47
CA GLU A 8 -13.84 -14.58 23.82
C GLU A 8 -12.62 -14.54 24.76
N GLU A 9 -11.75 -15.54 24.67
CA GLU A 9 -10.52 -15.62 25.48
C GLU A 9 -9.53 -14.50 25.13
N LEU A 10 -9.35 -14.22 23.84
CA LEU A 10 -8.40 -13.22 23.35
C LEU A 10 -8.84 -11.76 23.61
N GLY A 11 -10.15 -11.53 23.81
CA GLY A 11 -10.69 -10.21 24.15
C GLY A 11 -10.41 -9.11 23.09
N GLY A 12 -10.62 -7.84 23.49
CA GLY A 12 -10.31 -6.68 22.64
C GLY A 12 -10.97 -6.71 21.25
N THR A 13 -10.17 -6.58 20.19
CA THR A 13 -10.63 -6.62 18.79
C THR A 13 -11.18 -7.98 18.35
N TRP A 14 -10.84 -9.06 19.05
CA TRP A 14 -11.26 -10.43 18.74
C TRP A 14 -12.72 -10.73 19.12
N ARG A 15 -13.34 -9.87 19.95
CA ARG A 15 -14.78 -9.91 20.23
C ARG A 15 -15.64 -9.46 19.05
N SER A 16 -15.09 -8.64 18.15
CA SER A 16 -15.80 -8.23 16.93
C SER A 16 -15.77 -9.39 15.94
N ALA A 17 -16.94 -9.99 15.68
CA ALA A 17 -17.08 -11.09 14.72
C ALA A 17 -16.48 -10.75 13.36
N VAL A 18 -16.81 -9.58 12.81
CA VAL A 18 -16.30 -9.10 11.53
C VAL A 18 -14.77 -9.03 11.52
N ARG A 19 -14.14 -8.43 12.55
CA ARG A 19 -12.68 -8.28 12.59
C ARG A 19 -11.96 -9.60 12.77
N ARG A 20 -12.50 -10.48 13.60
CA ARG A 20 -11.95 -11.80 13.86
C ARG A 20 -12.01 -12.68 12.63
N GLU A 21 -13.16 -12.72 11.96
CA GLU A 21 -13.34 -13.52 10.75
C GLU A 21 -12.45 -13.00 9.62
N GLU A 22 -12.34 -11.68 9.47
CA GLU A 22 -11.43 -11.09 8.50
C GLU A 22 -9.97 -11.41 8.81
N ALA A 23 -9.54 -11.31 10.07
CA ALA A 23 -8.18 -11.67 10.47
C ALA A 23 -7.87 -13.16 10.22
N ALA A 24 -8.81 -14.07 10.53
CA ALA A 24 -8.66 -15.48 10.26
C ALA A 24 -8.57 -15.76 8.74
N ARG A 25 -9.42 -15.11 7.95
CA ARG A 25 -9.41 -15.22 6.48
C ARG A 25 -8.07 -14.76 5.88
N GLN A 26 -7.55 -13.63 6.35
CA GLN A 26 -6.24 -13.12 5.91
C GLN A 26 -5.10 -14.05 6.34
N ALA A 27 -5.15 -14.61 7.56
CA ALA A 27 -4.15 -15.56 8.02
C ALA A 27 -4.12 -16.83 7.16
N LEU A 28 -5.29 -17.40 6.84
CA LEU A 28 -5.40 -18.54 5.93
C LEU A 28 -4.94 -18.18 4.51
N THR A 29 -5.23 -16.95 4.06
CA THR A 29 -4.76 -16.45 2.76
C THR A 29 -3.22 -16.41 2.73
N ALA A 30 -2.57 -15.81 3.73
CA ALA A 30 -1.12 -15.77 3.84
C ALA A 30 -0.50 -17.17 3.88
N ASP A 31 -1.14 -18.09 4.59
CA ASP A 31 -0.60 -19.42 4.81
C ASP A 31 -0.74 -20.33 3.59
N TYR A 32 -1.93 -20.37 2.96
CA TYR A 32 -2.24 -21.33 1.91
C TYR A 32 -2.15 -20.79 0.49
N LEU A 33 -2.36 -19.48 0.30
CA LEU A 33 -2.39 -18.89 -1.05
C LEU A 33 -1.08 -18.19 -1.42
N PHE A 34 -0.27 -17.77 -0.44
CA PHE A 34 1.02 -17.12 -0.68
C PHE A 34 2.18 -18.06 -0.40
N LYS A 35 2.86 -18.43 -1.47
CA LYS A 35 4.02 -19.34 -1.46
C LYS A 35 5.32 -18.60 -1.71
N ARG A 36 6.32 -18.93 -0.91
CA ARG A 36 7.72 -18.56 -1.11
C ARG A 36 8.24 -19.11 -2.44
N ASP A 37 9.13 -18.35 -3.08
CA ASP A 37 9.76 -18.64 -4.37
C ASP A 37 8.81 -18.64 -5.59
N GLU A 38 7.51 -18.42 -5.37
CA GLU A 38 6.50 -18.17 -6.41
C GLU A 38 5.99 -16.73 -6.35
N HIS A 39 5.46 -16.32 -5.19
CA HIS A 39 4.79 -15.01 -5.01
C HIS A 39 5.70 -13.98 -4.32
N TYR A 40 6.71 -14.46 -3.59
CA TYR A 40 7.70 -13.62 -2.91
C TYR A 40 8.99 -14.38 -2.63
N LEU A 41 10.03 -13.61 -2.33
CA LEU A 41 11.31 -14.08 -1.82
C LEU A 41 11.55 -13.55 -0.41
N VAL A 42 12.33 -14.30 0.35
CA VAL A 42 12.89 -13.85 1.63
C VAL A 42 14.33 -13.42 1.38
N ALA A 43 14.62 -12.14 1.51
CA ALA A 43 15.95 -11.58 1.32
C ALA A 43 16.21 -10.48 2.36
N ASP A 44 17.40 -10.49 2.95
CA ASP A 44 17.81 -9.58 4.04
C ASP A 44 16.82 -9.54 5.22
N GLY A 45 16.21 -10.69 5.53
CA GLY A 45 15.19 -10.80 6.59
C GLY A 45 13.88 -10.07 6.29
N LYS A 46 13.62 -9.76 5.01
CA LYS A 46 12.41 -9.08 4.54
C LYS A 46 11.74 -9.85 3.42
N ILE A 47 10.43 -9.64 3.30
CA ILE A 47 9.63 -10.17 2.20
C ILE A 47 9.73 -9.23 1.00
N GLN A 48 10.11 -9.76 -0.15
CA GLN A 48 10.16 -9.04 -1.42
C GLN A 48 9.17 -9.68 -2.40
N ILE A 49 8.18 -8.91 -2.86
CA ILE A 49 7.12 -9.41 -3.74
C ILE A 49 7.73 -9.74 -5.12
N VAL A 50 7.32 -10.88 -5.69
CA VAL A 50 7.65 -11.24 -7.06
C VAL A 50 6.44 -10.91 -7.95
N ASP A 51 6.69 -10.21 -9.05
CA ASP A 51 5.69 -9.95 -10.08
C ASP A 51 5.41 -11.24 -10.87
N GLU A 52 4.18 -11.75 -10.80
CA GLU A 52 3.78 -13.03 -11.42
C GLU A 52 3.94 -13.06 -12.94
N TYR A 53 3.89 -11.91 -13.62
CA TYR A 53 3.97 -11.84 -15.09
C TYR A 53 5.41 -11.75 -15.58
N THR A 54 6.27 -11.10 -14.82
CA THR A 54 7.63 -10.75 -15.27
C THR A 54 8.74 -11.43 -14.47
N GLY A 55 8.42 -12.02 -13.31
CA GLY A 55 9.38 -12.56 -12.34
C GLY A 55 10.24 -11.48 -11.67
N ARG A 56 9.94 -10.19 -11.89
CA ARG A 56 10.72 -9.10 -11.32
C ARG A 56 10.45 -8.93 -9.84
N ILE A 57 11.50 -8.59 -9.10
CA ILE A 57 11.40 -8.32 -7.68
C ILE A 57 10.89 -6.89 -7.45
N MET A 58 9.88 -6.76 -6.62
CA MET A 58 9.22 -5.51 -6.24
C MET A 58 9.46 -5.19 -4.77
N ALA A 59 10.72 -4.93 -4.41
CA ALA A 59 11.15 -4.76 -3.01
C ALA A 59 10.43 -3.63 -2.25
N ASP A 60 9.96 -2.59 -2.96
CA ASP A 60 9.26 -1.45 -2.36
C ASP A 60 7.74 -1.64 -2.25
N ARG A 61 7.21 -2.79 -2.68
CA ARG A 61 5.77 -3.08 -2.62
C ARG A 61 5.45 -3.98 -1.43
N SER A 62 4.29 -3.73 -0.85
CA SER A 62 3.71 -4.52 0.25
C SER A 62 2.25 -4.84 -0.08
N TRP A 63 1.78 -6.02 0.33
CA TRP A 63 0.34 -6.31 0.31
C TRP A 63 -0.41 -5.51 1.39
N ASN A 64 -1.70 -5.27 1.14
CA ASN A 64 -2.55 -4.46 2.00
C ASN A 64 -3.19 -5.28 3.14
N GLU A 65 -3.99 -4.61 3.97
CA GLU A 65 -4.88 -5.23 4.97
C GLU A 65 -4.21 -6.12 6.02
N GLY A 66 -2.89 -5.99 6.21
CA GLY A 66 -2.15 -6.82 7.16
C GLY A 66 -1.57 -8.10 6.55
N LEU A 67 -1.87 -8.39 5.28
CA LEU A 67 -1.43 -9.61 4.61
C LEU A 67 0.10 -9.70 4.53
N HIS A 68 0.77 -8.59 4.25
CA HIS A 68 2.25 -8.57 4.21
C HIS A 68 2.84 -8.90 5.58
N GLN A 69 2.27 -8.34 6.66
CA GLN A 69 2.69 -8.63 8.03
C GLN A 69 2.46 -10.08 8.42
N LEU A 70 1.37 -10.69 7.94
CA LEU A 70 1.10 -12.11 8.16
C LEU A 70 2.12 -13.01 7.44
N ILE A 71 2.54 -12.64 6.23
CA ILE A 71 3.59 -13.35 5.49
C ILE A 71 4.96 -13.15 6.15
N GLU A 72 5.28 -11.94 6.60
CA GLU A 72 6.50 -11.67 7.39
C GLU A 72 6.51 -12.54 8.66
N PHE A 73 5.39 -12.61 9.38
CA PHE A 73 5.25 -13.44 10.57
C PHE A 73 5.40 -14.93 10.24
N LYS A 74 4.74 -15.41 9.19
CA LYS A 74 4.82 -16.80 8.70
C LYS A 74 6.27 -17.23 8.42
N GLU A 75 7.05 -16.36 7.79
CA GLU A 75 8.45 -16.64 7.42
C GLU A 75 9.47 -16.29 8.53
N GLY A 76 9.00 -15.84 9.70
CA GLY A 76 9.87 -15.45 10.81
C GLY A 76 10.66 -14.16 10.59
N CYS A 77 10.24 -13.33 9.63
CA CYS A 77 10.82 -12.01 9.37
C CYS A 77 10.38 -11.00 10.44
N GLN A 78 11.13 -9.90 10.55
CA GLN A 78 10.71 -8.79 11.42
C GLN A 78 9.42 -8.17 10.87
N VAL A 79 8.33 -8.26 11.63
CA VAL A 79 7.03 -7.71 11.23
C VAL A 79 7.12 -6.19 11.13
N THR A 80 6.85 -5.66 9.94
CA THR A 80 6.86 -4.22 9.71
C THR A 80 5.62 -3.56 10.30
N GLY A 81 5.83 -2.40 10.92
CA GLY A 81 4.73 -1.60 11.48
C GLY A 81 3.76 -1.16 10.40
N ARG A 82 2.45 -1.25 10.69
CA ARG A 82 1.40 -0.80 9.78
C ARG A 82 1.51 0.71 9.58
N LYS A 83 1.87 1.14 8.37
CA LYS A 83 1.83 2.55 7.99
C LYS A 83 0.38 2.99 7.82
N HIS A 84 -0.12 3.80 8.75
CA HIS A 84 -1.44 4.41 8.62
C HIS A 84 -1.30 5.79 8.00
N PRO A 85 -1.75 6.01 6.75
CA PRO A 85 -1.70 7.34 6.15
C PRO A 85 -2.67 8.26 6.92
N VAL A 86 -2.12 9.21 7.68
CA VAL A 86 -2.91 10.18 8.46
C VAL A 86 -3.63 11.18 7.57
N ALA A 87 -3.00 11.55 6.45
CA ALA A 87 -3.59 12.44 5.45
C ALA A 87 -3.01 12.12 4.07
N ARG A 88 -3.80 12.39 3.02
CA ARG A 88 -3.37 12.31 1.62
C ARG A 88 -4.00 13.44 0.83
N ILE A 89 -3.20 14.09 -0.01
CA ILE A 89 -3.67 15.06 -1.01
C ILE A 89 -2.87 14.83 -2.29
N SER A 90 -3.52 14.93 -3.46
CA SER A 90 -2.80 14.89 -4.73
C SER A 90 -2.10 16.23 -4.99
N TYR A 91 -1.02 16.23 -5.76
CA TYR A 91 -0.35 17.48 -6.13
C TYR A 91 -1.31 18.45 -6.84
N GLN A 92 -2.20 17.94 -7.69
CA GLN A 92 -3.22 18.76 -8.35
C GLN A 92 -4.10 19.50 -7.33
N ARG A 93 -4.61 18.79 -6.31
CA ARG A 93 -5.43 19.40 -5.26
C ARG A 93 -4.62 20.32 -4.35
N PHE A 94 -3.37 19.96 -4.05
CA PHE A 94 -2.51 20.74 -3.17
C PHE A 94 -2.17 22.10 -3.77
N PHE A 95 -1.64 22.14 -5.00
CA PHE A 95 -1.21 23.39 -5.63
C PHE A 95 -2.37 24.31 -5.99
N ARG A 96 -3.57 23.77 -6.27
CA ARG A 96 -4.79 24.57 -6.50
C ARG A 96 -5.26 25.37 -5.27
N ARG A 97 -4.74 25.08 -4.07
CA ARG A 97 -5.08 25.82 -2.85
C ARG A 97 -4.28 27.11 -2.69
N TYR A 98 -3.23 27.31 -3.47
CA TYR A 98 -2.44 28.53 -3.42
C TYR A 98 -3.20 29.67 -4.10
N ARG A 99 -3.20 30.85 -3.48
CA ARG A 99 -3.80 32.06 -4.08
C ARG A 99 -3.09 32.50 -5.36
N LYS A 100 -1.79 32.21 -5.46
CA LYS A 100 -0.95 32.44 -6.64
C LYS A 100 -0.08 31.21 -6.85
N LEU A 101 -0.05 30.70 -8.07
CA LEU A 101 0.76 29.57 -8.48
C LEU A 101 1.54 29.98 -9.73
N ALA A 102 2.83 29.69 -9.76
CA ALA A 102 3.73 29.92 -10.88
C ALA A 102 4.78 28.80 -10.93
N GLY A 103 5.40 28.59 -12.08
CA GLY A 103 6.44 27.58 -12.26
C GLY A 103 7.34 27.91 -13.45
N MET A 104 8.50 27.25 -13.51
CA MET A 104 9.49 27.44 -14.56
C MET A 104 10.04 26.08 -14.98
N THR A 105 10.05 25.83 -16.29
CA THR A 105 10.69 24.66 -16.90
C THR A 105 10.91 24.93 -18.39
N GLY A 106 11.97 24.37 -18.97
CA GLY A 106 12.25 24.48 -20.41
C GLY A 106 11.33 23.63 -21.30
N THR A 107 10.53 22.75 -20.71
CA THR A 107 9.74 21.75 -21.45
C THR A 107 8.22 21.87 -21.22
N ALA A 108 7.74 23.01 -20.73
CA ALA A 108 6.31 23.22 -20.44
C ALA A 108 5.41 23.20 -21.69
N ARG A 109 5.98 23.35 -22.89
CA ARG A 109 5.23 23.53 -24.14
C ARG A 109 4.33 22.33 -24.46
N GLU A 110 4.82 21.12 -24.27
CA GLU A 110 4.08 19.89 -24.61
C GLU A 110 2.91 19.63 -23.65
N VAL A 111 3.05 20.07 -22.39
CA VAL A 111 2.07 19.87 -21.32
C VAL A 111 1.22 21.11 -21.03
N ALA A 112 1.29 22.14 -21.88
CA ALA A 112 0.60 23.42 -21.69
C ALA A 112 -0.92 23.26 -21.50
N GLY A 113 -1.53 22.35 -22.28
CA GLY A 113 -2.95 22.05 -22.18
C GLY A 113 -3.35 21.45 -20.82
N GLU A 114 -2.53 20.55 -20.28
CA GLU A 114 -2.74 19.96 -18.95
C GLU A 114 -2.52 20.99 -17.83
N MET A 115 -1.49 21.83 -17.95
CA MET A 115 -1.23 22.90 -16.98
C MET A 115 -2.39 23.89 -16.90
N TRP A 116 -2.99 24.25 -18.04
CA TRP A 116 -4.18 25.08 -18.07
C TRP A 116 -5.42 24.37 -17.51
N SER A 117 -5.66 23.12 -17.90
CA SER A 117 -6.87 22.38 -17.51
C SER A 117 -6.88 22.01 -16.02
N VAL A 118 -5.71 21.74 -15.43
CA VAL A 118 -5.57 21.34 -14.03
C VAL A 118 -5.34 22.55 -13.12
N TYR A 119 -4.44 23.46 -13.49
CA TYR A 119 -3.96 24.54 -12.62
C TYR A 119 -4.40 25.94 -13.04
N ARG A 120 -5.04 26.09 -14.20
CA ARG A 120 -5.29 27.41 -14.84
C ARG A 120 -4.00 28.21 -15.01
N LEU A 121 -2.90 27.50 -15.24
CA LEU A 121 -1.59 28.09 -15.39
C LEU A 121 -1.24 28.19 -16.88
N PRO A 122 -1.15 29.39 -17.46
CA PRO A 122 -0.71 29.56 -18.83
C PRO A 122 0.79 29.32 -18.93
N SER A 123 1.24 28.64 -19.99
CA SER A 123 2.66 28.55 -20.34
C SER A 123 3.03 29.77 -21.18
N ALA A 124 3.95 30.60 -20.70
CA ALA A 124 4.61 31.56 -21.56
C ALA A 124 5.64 30.83 -22.45
N PRO A 125 5.77 31.15 -23.74
CA PRO A 125 6.93 30.74 -24.50
C PRO A 125 8.19 31.33 -23.84
N ALA A 126 9.27 30.56 -23.85
CA ALA A 126 10.60 31.05 -23.47
C ALA A 126 11.09 32.09 -24.50
#